data_AF-A0A3E3DEK9-F1
#
_entry.id   AF-A0A3E3DEK9-F1
#
_cell.length_a   1.000
_cell.length_b   1.000
_cell.length_c   1.000
_cell.angle_alpha   90.00
_cell.angle_beta   90.00
_cell.angle_gamma   90.00
#
_symmetry.space_group_name_H-M   'P 1'
#
loop_
_entity.id
_entity.type
_entity.pdbx_description
1 polymer ?
#
loop_
_entity_poly.entity_id
_entity_poly.type
_entity_poly.pdbx_seq_one_letter_code
_entity_poly.pdbx_strand_id
1 'polypeptide(L)'
;MLEYIILGFLMGCAASGYDLKQYMAESTSYFFDASYGSIYPALKRLEEKKLILSEEKVTGGKFKKLYSITEEGRGVFLTWLKQPVRFAKTRLDYLVPFFFYEYLEPITAKQNLELFMETASVGLEELKAQKEELNIRNLAAGHTFHGSVLVYGIRYYEMLIEWCSQLAARTDERISAGSEKIGRKENTAAAENSTTTEISTATEISTATEISTTTANTQKGGPLSENNHPRL
;
A
#
# COMPACT_ATOMS: atom_id res chain seq x y z
N MET A 1 -16.54 3.20 -12.95
CA MET A 1 -15.64 4.11 -12.21
C MET A 1 -14.56 4.68 -13.12
N LEU A 2 -13.55 3.90 -13.55
CA LEU A 2 -12.44 4.34 -14.42
C LEU A 2 -12.83 5.29 -15.56
N GLU A 3 -13.88 4.98 -16.32
CA GLU A 3 -14.37 5.85 -17.42
C GLU A 3 -14.73 7.27 -16.95
N TYR A 4 -15.31 7.45 -15.76
CA TYR A 4 -15.59 8.78 -15.20
C TYR A 4 -14.33 9.49 -14.69
N ILE A 5 -13.32 8.75 -14.22
CA ILE A 5 -12.04 9.32 -13.77
C ILE A 5 -11.26 9.84 -14.99
N ILE A 6 -11.24 9.07 -16.09
CA ILE A 6 -10.67 9.51 -17.38
C ILE A 6 -11.38 10.76 -17.89
N LEU A 7 -12.72 10.77 -17.91
CA LEU A 7 -13.48 11.98 -18.29
C LEU A 7 -13.15 13.16 -17.35
N GLY A 8 -13.02 12.93 -16.05
CA GLY A 8 -12.68 13.94 -15.06
C GLY A 8 -11.34 14.62 -15.32
N PHE A 9 -10.27 13.87 -15.61
CA PHE A 9 -8.99 14.47 -16.02
C PHE A 9 -9.09 15.23 -17.35
N LEU A 10 -9.81 14.65 -18.33
CA LEU A 10 -10.00 15.27 -19.65
C LEU A 10 -10.90 16.52 -19.64
N MET A 11 -11.57 16.83 -18.53
CA MET A 11 -12.26 18.13 -18.35
C MET A 11 -11.27 19.30 -18.40
N GLY A 12 -10.07 19.12 -17.86
CA GLY A 12 -9.04 20.16 -17.71
C GLY A 12 -8.18 20.34 -18.96
N CYS A 13 -7.60 19.27 -19.49
CA CYS A 13 -6.75 19.31 -20.69
C CYS A 13 -6.80 18.02 -21.51
N ALA A 14 -6.34 18.09 -22.76
CA ALA A 14 -6.18 16.91 -23.62
C ALA A 14 -4.92 16.13 -23.23
N ALA A 15 -5.05 14.81 -23.03
CA ALA A 15 -4.02 13.95 -22.47
C ALA A 15 -3.92 12.61 -23.23
N SER A 16 -2.75 11.99 -23.28
CA SER A 16 -2.62 10.59 -23.77
C SER A 16 -2.91 9.58 -22.67
N GLY A 17 -3.07 8.31 -23.05
CA GLY A 17 -3.19 7.20 -22.10
C GLY A 17 -1.97 6.98 -21.20
N TYR A 18 -0.80 7.55 -21.54
CA TYR A 18 0.35 7.61 -20.64
C TYR A 18 0.19 8.71 -19.60
N ASP A 19 -0.14 9.94 -20.03
CA ASP A 19 -0.27 11.09 -19.13
C ASP A 19 -1.41 10.83 -18.12
N LEU A 20 -2.53 10.25 -18.57
CA LEU A 20 -3.65 9.83 -17.70
C LEU A 20 -3.24 8.78 -16.64
N LYS A 21 -2.24 7.92 -16.91
CA LYS A 21 -1.72 7.00 -15.89
C LYS A 21 -0.87 7.72 -14.86
N GLN A 22 -0.08 8.71 -15.27
CA GLN A 22 0.68 9.55 -14.32
C GLN A 22 -0.29 10.32 -13.41
N TYR A 23 -1.31 10.98 -13.99
CA TYR A 23 -2.29 11.72 -13.19
C TYR A 23 -3.02 10.83 -12.17
N MET A 24 -3.34 9.58 -12.52
CA MET A 24 -3.88 8.61 -11.55
C MET A 24 -2.88 8.27 -10.44
N ALA A 25 -1.61 8.02 -10.78
CA ALA A 25 -0.56 7.74 -9.80
C ALA A 25 -0.36 8.91 -8.81
N GLU A 26 -0.40 10.15 -9.32
CA GLU A 26 -0.19 11.41 -8.59
C GLU A 26 -1.38 11.86 -7.71
N SER A 27 -2.60 11.37 -7.95
CA SER A 27 -3.81 11.99 -7.34
C SER A 27 -4.94 11.05 -6.94
N THR A 28 -5.10 9.89 -7.59
CA THR A 28 -6.20 8.95 -7.27
C THR A 28 -5.73 7.62 -6.71
N SER A 29 -4.46 7.24 -6.90
CA SER A 29 -3.87 5.93 -6.59
C SER A 29 -4.29 5.32 -5.25
N TYR A 30 -4.28 6.08 -4.17
CA TYR A 30 -4.64 5.64 -2.81
C TYR A 30 -6.12 5.25 -2.61
N PHE A 31 -7.02 5.56 -3.57
CA PHE A 31 -8.43 5.15 -3.54
C PHE A 31 -8.93 4.52 -4.85
N PHE A 32 -8.26 4.80 -5.97
CA PHE A 32 -8.51 4.20 -7.28
C PHE A 32 -7.26 4.31 -8.18
N ASP A 33 -6.62 3.17 -8.42
CA ASP A 33 -5.62 3.04 -9.49
C ASP A 33 -6.14 2.20 -10.68
N ALA A 34 -5.52 2.37 -11.84
CA ALA A 34 -5.73 1.53 -13.01
C ALA A 34 -4.41 1.17 -13.70
N SER A 35 -4.31 -0.07 -14.18
CA SER A 35 -3.20 -0.49 -15.06
C SER A 35 -3.36 0.11 -16.46
N TYR A 36 -2.26 0.22 -17.23
CA TYR A 36 -2.33 0.54 -18.66
C TYR A 36 -3.30 -0.39 -19.43
N GLY A 37 -3.31 -1.68 -19.08
CA GLY A 37 -4.23 -2.68 -19.63
C GLY A 37 -5.71 -2.44 -19.30
N SER A 38 -6.01 -1.60 -18.30
CA SER A 38 -7.37 -1.15 -17.99
C SER A 38 -7.70 0.20 -18.65
N ILE A 39 -6.72 1.11 -18.72
CA ILE A 39 -6.87 2.47 -19.27
C ILE A 39 -7.14 2.44 -20.78
N TYR A 40 -6.34 1.73 -21.58
CA TYR A 40 -6.52 1.74 -23.05
C TYR A 40 -7.86 1.14 -23.52
N PRO A 41 -8.37 0.02 -22.95
CA PRO A 41 -9.73 -0.44 -23.24
C PRO A 41 -10.83 0.51 -22.76
N ALA A 42 -10.62 1.27 -21.69
CA ALA A 42 -11.57 2.28 -21.24
C ALA A 42 -11.61 3.48 -22.21
N LEU A 43 -10.45 3.95 -22.68
CA LEU A 43 -10.36 4.98 -23.73
C LEU A 43 -11.08 4.54 -25.01
N LYS A 44 -10.83 3.30 -25.49
CA LYS A 44 -11.52 2.76 -26.68
C LYS A 44 -13.05 2.77 -26.52
N ARG A 45 -13.57 2.36 -25.36
CA ARG A 45 -15.02 2.40 -25.08
C ARG A 45 -15.58 3.82 -24.97
N LEU A 46 -14.78 4.80 -24.55
CA LEU A 46 -15.19 6.21 -24.53
C LEU A 46 -15.21 6.82 -25.95
N GLU A 47 -14.27 6.43 -26.82
CA GLU A 47 -14.28 6.79 -28.25
C GLU A 47 -15.49 6.17 -28.97
N GLU A 48 -15.76 4.88 -28.75
CA GLU A 48 -16.91 4.15 -29.32
C GLU A 48 -18.25 4.78 -28.89
N LYS A 49 -18.32 5.32 -27.67
CA LYS A 49 -19.48 6.07 -27.14
C LYS A 49 -19.47 7.57 -27.52
N LYS A 50 -18.49 8.05 -28.30
CA LYS A 50 -18.29 9.46 -28.68
C LYS A 50 -18.12 10.44 -27.51
N LEU A 51 -17.81 9.95 -26.31
CA LEU A 51 -17.61 10.77 -25.10
C LEU A 51 -16.21 11.40 -25.05
N ILE A 52 -15.26 10.85 -25.81
CA ILE A 52 -13.97 11.47 -26.10
C ILE A 52 -13.68 11.40 -27.60
N LEU A 53 -12.92 12.37 -28.10
CA LEU A 53 -12.26 12.33 -29.39
C LEU A 53 -10.77 12.02 -29.20
N SER A 54 -10.08 11.75 -30.30
CA SER A 54 -8.62 11.62 -30.30
C SER A 54 -7.96 12.30 -31.49
N GLU A 55 -6.74 12.75 -31.26
CA GLU A 55 -5.88 13.41 -32.24
C GLU A 55 -4.50 12.74 -32.20
N GLU A 56 -3.97 12.37 -33.37
CA GLU A 56 -2.57 11.94 -33.48
C GLU A 56 -1.69 13.17 -33.70
N LYS A 57 -0.73 13.40 -32.78
CA LYS A 57 0.28 14.45 -32.94
C LYS A 57 1.67 13.84 -33.02
N VAL A 58 2.44 14.27 -34.00
CA VAL A 58 3.86 13.92 -34.09
C VAL A 58 4.64 14.81 -33.12
N THR A 59 5.45 14.22 -32.25
CA THR A 59 6.32 14.94 -31.33
C THR A 59 7.66 14.21 -31.25
N GLY A 60 8.75 14.88 -31.61
CA GLY A 60 10.08 14.26 -31.68
C GLY A 60 10.16 13.04 -32.61
N GLY A 61 9.38 13.03 -33.70
CA GLY A 61 9.31 11.91 -34.64
C GLY A 61 8.47 10.71 -34.18
N LYS A 62 7.86 10.75 -32.99
CA LYS A 62 6.94 9.71 -32.49
C LYS A 62 5.50 10.20 -32.56
N PHE A 63 4.58 9.31 -32.91
CA PHE A 63 3.14 9.56 -32.84
C PHE A 63 2.66 9.45 -31.39
N LYS A 64 2.08 10.52 -30.84
CA LYS A 64 1.37 10.54 -29.56
C LYS A 64 -0.12 10.73 -29.83
N LYS A 65 -0.91 9.68 -29.57
CA LYS A 65 -2.38 9.78 -29.59
C LYS A 65 -2.85 10.49 -28.31
N LEU A 66 -3.34 11.71 -28.46
CA LEU A 66 -3.98 12.49 -27.41
C LEU A 66 -5.49 12.24 -27.46
N TYR A 67 -6.14 12.37 -26.32
CA TYR A 67 -7.59 12.28 -26.16
C TYR A 67 -8.13 13.60 -25.60
N SER A 68 -9.35 13.98 -25.99
CA SER A 68 -10.04 15.18 -25.52
C SER A 68 -11.52 14.86 -25.26
N ILE A 69 -12.12 15.45 -24.23
CA ILE A 69 -13.53 15.21 -23.90
C ILE A 69 -14.46 15.95 -24.87
N THR A 70 -15.52 15.28 -25.33
CA THR A 70 -16.58 15.92 -26.14
C THR A 70 -17.61 16.61 -25.26
N GLU A 71 -18.49 17.43 -25.85
CA GLU A 71 -19.61 18.02 -25.09
C GLU A 71 -20.59 16.93 -24.58
N GLU A 72 -20.75 15.83 -25.31
CA GLU A 72 -21.49 14.64 -24.84
C GLU A 72 -20.79 14.00 -23.63
N GLY A 73 -19.46 13.87 -23.67
CA GLY A 73 -18.66 13.42 -22.53
C GLY A 73 -18.76 14.34 -21.31
N ARG A 74 -18.73 15.66 -21.52
CA ARG A 74 -18.93 16.68 -20.47
C ARG A 74 -20.33 16.53 -19.85
N GLY A 75 -21.37 16.40 -20.68
CA GLY A 75 -22.75 16.15 -20.25
C GLY A 75 -22.90 14.88 -19.41
N VAL A 76 -22.30 13.76 -19.85
CA VAL A 76 -22.31 12.48 -19.12
C VAL A 76 -21.57 12.59 -17.77
N PHE A 77 -20.38 13.19 -17.75
CA PHE A 77 -19.60 13.37 -16.53
C PHE A 77 -20.31 14.26 -15.50
N LEU A 78 -20.86 15.40 -15.94
CA LEU A 78 -21.62 16.31 -15.08
C LEU A 78 -22.96 15.69 -14.61
N THR A 79 -23.57 14.81 -15.40
CA THR A 79 -24.78 14.07 -14.99
C THR A 79 -24.48 13.01 -13.94
N TRP A 80 -23.31 12.38 -14.00
CA TRP A 80 -22.80 11.48 -12.96
C TRP A 80 -22.46 12.23 -11.66
N LEU A 81 -21.76 13.36 -11.74
CA LEU A 81 -21.43 14.19 -10.56
C LEU A 81 -22.66 14.75 -9.83
N LYS A 82 -23.80 14.92 -10.52
CA LYS A 82 -25.08 15.33 -9.91
C LYS A 82 -25.77 14.23 -9.09
N GLN A 83 -25.30 12.98 -9.16
CA GLN A 83 -25.91 11.89 -8.39
C GLN A 83 -25.41 11.93 -6.93
N PRO A 84 -26.29 11.70 -5.94
CA PRO A 84 -25.85 11.62 -4.54
C PRO A 84 -24.91 10.44 -4.34
N VAL A 85 -23.73 10.71 -3.78
CA VAL A 85 -22.73 9.68 -3.46
C VAL A 85 -23.34 8.70 -2.45
N ARG A 86 -23.49 7.43 -2.86
CA ARG A 86 -24.02 6.38 -1.99
C ARG A 86 -22.91 5.83 -1.10
N PHE A 87 -23.17 5.74 0.20
CA PHE A 87 -22.30 5.00 1.10
C PHE A 87 -22.28 3.51 0.70
N ALA A 88 -21.08 2.97 0.55
CA ALA A 88 -20.84 1.55 0.32
C ALA A 88 -19.80 1.06 1.34
N LYS A 89 -19.94 -0.18 1.81
CA LYS A 89 -18.93 -0.79 2.69
C LYS A 89 -17.66 -1.04 1.88
N THR A 90 -16.56 -0.39 2.25
CA THR A 90 -15.23 -0.67 1.69
C THR A 90 -14.83 -2.11 2.01
N ARG A 91 -14.29 -2.82 1.02
CA ARG A 91 -13.70 -4.15 1.19
C ARG A 91 -12.23 -3.99 1.59
N LEU A 92 -11.90 -4.38 2.82
CA LEU A 92 -10.56 -4.22 3.41
C LEU A 92 -9.94 -5.60 3.63
N ASP A 93 -9.53 -6.26 2.55
CA ASP A 93 -9.11 -7.68 2.57
C ASP A 93 -7.95 -7.97 3.52
N TYR A 94 -7.06 -7.01 3.76
CA TYR A 94 -5.93 -7.13 4.70
C TYR A 94 -6.39 -7.33 6.16
N LEU A 95 -7.63 -6.96 6.53
CA LEU A 95 -8.17 -7.24 7.86
C LEU A 95 -8.48 -8.73 8.07
N VAL A 96 -8.65 -9.51 6.99
CA VAL A 96 -8.96 -10.95 7.08
C VAL A 96 -7.79 -11.75 7.67
N PRO A 97 -6.54 -11.65 7.20
CA PRO A 97 -5.41 -12.28 7.88
C PRO A 97 -5.23 -11.77 9.32
N PHE A 98 -5.34 -10.45 9.56
CA PHE A 98 -5.19 -9.88 10.91
C PHE A 98 -6.19 -10.47 11.92
N PHE A 99 -7.43 -10.71 11.51
CA PHE A 99 -8.46 -11.37 12.33
C PHE A 99 -8.06 -12.80 12.75
N PHE A 100 -7.22 -13.48 11.98
CA PHE A 100 -6.75 -14.85 12.27
C PHE A 100 -5.34 -14.93 12.87
N TYR A 101 -4.67 -13.80 13.18
CA TYR A 101 -3.32 -13.78 13.78
C TYR A 101 -3.27 -14.32 15.23
N GLU A 102 -4.41 -14.68 15.84
CA GLU A 102 -4.44 -15.49 17.06
C GLU A 102 -3.85 -16.91 16.84
N TYR A 103 -4.08 -17.50 15.66
CA TYR A 103 -3.58 -18.84 15.31
C TYR A 103 -2.13 -18.87 14.83
N LEU A 104 -1.50 -17.70 14.64
CA LEU A 104 -0.12 -17.56 14.22
C LEU A 104 0.81 -17.39 15.44
N GLU A 105 2.05 -17.83 15.31
CA GLU A 105 3.09 -17.60 16.33
C GLU A 105 3.23 -16.08 16.59
N PRO A 106 3.23 -15.63 17.86
CA PRO A 106 3.24 -14.20 18.17
C PRO A 106 4.37 -13.40 17.51
N ILE A 107 5.59 -13.95 17.42
CA ILE A 107 6.70 -13.24 16.78
C ILE A 107 6.46 -13.00 15.28
N THR A 108 5.94 -13.99 14.55
CA THR A 108 5.59 -13.87 13.13
C THR A 108 4.39 -12.95 12.91
N ALA A 109 3.40 -12.99 13.81
CA ALA A 109 2.26 -12.07 13.78
C ALA A 109 2.71 -10.61 13.95
N LYS A 110 3.66 -10.35 14.86
CA LYS A 110 4.27 -9.02 15.05
C LYS A 110 5.08 -8.59 13.82
N GLN A 111 5.97 -9.44 13.30
CA GLN A 111 6.77 -9.14 12.11
C GLN A 111 5.91 -8.81 10.88
N ASN A 112 4.78 -9.52 10.69
CA ASN A 112 3.84 -9.23 9.61
C ASN A 112 3.14 -7.87 9.77
N LEU A 113 2.82 -7.46 11.01
CA LEU A 113 2.27 -6.12 11.29
C LEU A 113 3.32 -5.02 11.09
N GLU A 114 4.59 -5.27 11.46
CA GLU A 114 5.71 -4.35 11.26
C GLU A 114 5.98 -4.10 9.77
N LEU A 115 6.07 -5.15 8.95
CA LEU A 115 6.22 -5.05 7.49
C LEU A 115 5.02 -4.35 6.82
N PHE A 116 3.81 -4.56 7.34
CA PHE A 116 2.61 -3.85 6.86
C PHE A 116 2.65 -2.37 7.22
N MET A 117 3.11 -2.02 8.44
CA MET A 117 3.30 -0.62 8.84
C MET A 117 4.40 0.08 8.04
N GLU A 118 5.51 -0.60 7.72
CA GLU A 118 6.55 -0.08 6.83
C GLU A 118 5.97 0.24 5.44
N THR A 119 5.27 -0.72 4.84
CA THR A 119 4.60 -0.56 3.54
C THR A 119 3.58 0.59 3.55
N ALA A 120 2.80 0.70 4.63
CA ALA A 120 1.84 1.81 4.79
C ALA A 120 2.53 3.16 5.01
N SER A 121 3.68 3.19 5.70
CA SER A 121 4.44 4.42 5.96
C SER A 121 5.00 5.04 4.67
N VAL A 122 5.45 4.22 3.71
CA VAL A 122 5.87 4.70 2.38
C VAL A 122 4.72 5.45 1.70
N GLY A 123 3.53 4.83 1.63
CA GLY A 123 2.34 5.47 1.06
C GLY A 123 1.89 6.73 1.83
N LEU A 124 2.08 6.77 3.15
CA LEU A 124 1.78 7.98 3.95
C LEU A 124 2.68 9.16 3.56
N GLU A 125 3.99 8.92 3.39
CA GLU A 125 4.92 9.99 2.98
C GLU A 125 4.70 10.43 1.52
N GLU A 126 4.31 9.53 0.62
CA GLU A 126 3.88 9.89 -0.75
C GLU A 126 2.69 10.87 -0.73
N LEU A 127 1.66 10.60 0.08
CA LEU A 127 0.49 11.49 0.20
C LEU A 127 0.83 12.82 0.89
N LYS A 128 1.74 12.82 1.87
CA LYS A 128 2.26 14.05 2.50
C LYS A 128 3.03 14.92 1.50
N ALA A 129 3.88 14.31 0.66
CA ALA A 129 4.61 15.02 -0.39
C ALA A 129 3.67 15.66 -1.42
N GLN A 130 2.66 14.93 -1.90
CA GLN A 130 1.60 15.46 -2.79
C GLN A 130 0.87 16.64 -2.15
N LYS A 131 0.55 16.56 -0.85
CA LYS A 131 -0.14 17.64 -0.12
C LYS A 131 0.73 18.89 -0.02
N GLU A 132 2.02 18.74 0.23
CA GLU A 132 2.93 19.89 0.32
C GLU A 132 3.20 20.51 -1.05
N GLU A 133 3.25 19.73 -2.13
CA GLU A 133 3.30 20.31 -3.48
C GLU A 133 2.05 21.15 -3.79
N LEU A 134 0.84 20.73 -3.39
CA LEU A 134 -0.37 21.55 -3.52
C LEU A 134 -0.30 22.84 -2.71
N ASN A 135 0.27 22.79 -1.49
CA ASN A 135 0.52 23.99 -0.67
C ASN A 135 1.50 24.96 -1.36
N ILE A 136 2.62 24.45 -1.90
CA ILE A 136 3.63 25.24 -2.64
C ILE A 136 3.04 25.86 -3.92
N ARG A 137 2.16 25.13 -4.60
CA ARG A 137 1.37 25.63 -5.76
C ARG A 137 0.29 26.65 -5.34
N ASN A 138 0.15 26.95 -4.04
CA ASN A 138 -0.83 27.82 -3.41
C ASN A 138 -2.30 27.41 -3.69
N LEU A 139 -2.50 26.13 -3.99
CA LEU A 139 -3.80 25.49 -4.16
C LEU A 139 -4.26 24.97 -2.79
N ALA A 140 -4.72 25.88 -1.93
CA ALA A 140 -5.05 25.63 -0.53
C ALA A 140 -5.78 24.29 -0.32
N ALA A 141 -5.05 23.27 0.15
CA ALA A 141 -5.51 21.88 0.11
C ALA A 141 -6.76 21.64 0.96
N GLY A 142 -6.93 22.38 2.05
CA GLY A 142 -8.13 22.37 2.90
C GLY A 142 -9.34 23.14 2.34
N HIS A 143 -9.26 23.68 1.12
CA HIS A 143 -10.33 24.47 0.50
C HIS A 143 -10.76 23.94 -0.88
N THR A 144 -10.02 23.00 -1.47
CA THR A 144 -10.44 22.27 -2.68
C THR A 144 -11.00 20.90 -2.32
N PHE A 145 -11.95 20.39 -3.11
CA PHE A 145 -12.41 19.00 -2.95
C PHE A 145 -11.26 18.01 -3.14
N HIS A 146 -10.34 18.26 -4.08
CA HIS A 146 -9.18 17.41 -4.34
C HIS A 146 -8.28 17.27 -3.11
N GLY A 147 -7.80 18.38 -2.56
CA GLY A 147 -6.95 18.36 -1.36
C GLY A 147 -7.67 17.84 -0.12
N SER A 148 -9.00 17.97 -0.05
CA SER A 148 -9.82 17.40 1.04
C SER A 148 -9.85 15.86 1.00
N VAL A 149 -9.90 15.23 -0.18
CA VAL A 149 -9.81 13.77 -0.31
C VAL A 149 -8.38 13.29 -0.03
N LEU A 150 -7.35 14.05 -0.42
CA LEU A 150 -5.95 13.76 -0.08
C LEU A 150 -5.70 13.80 1.43
N VAL A 151 -6.28 14.78 2.14
CA VAL A 151 -6.25 14.84 3.61
C VAL A 151 -7.03 13.68 4.25
N TYR A 152 -8.10 13.18 3.64
CA TYR A 152 -8.74 11.93 4.08
C TYR A 152 -7.80 10.73 3.91
N GLY A 153 -7.08 10.62 2.79
CA GLY A 153 -6.06 9.58 2.56
C GLY A 153 -4.99 9.57 3.65
N ILE A 154 -4.34 10.71 3.89
CA ILE A 154 -3.33 10.89 4.95
C ILE A 154 -3.86 10.41 6.31
N ARG A 155 -5.04 10.90 6.73
CA ARG A 155 -5.65 10.55 8.02
C ARG A 155 -6.02 9.07 8.14
N TYR A 156 -6.38 8.42 7.03
CA TYR A 156 -6.64 6.99 6.99
C TYR A 156 -5.36 6.18 7.18
N TYR A 157 -4.25 6.58 6.52
CA TYR A 157 -2.95 5.92 6.69
C TYR A 157 -2.37 6.14 8.09
N GLU A 158 -2.45 7.36 8.64
CA GLU A 158 -2.05 7.67 10.02
C GLU A 158 -2.77 6.76 11.04
N MET A 159 -4.11 6.69 10.96
CA MET A 159 -4.95 5.83 11.81
C MET A 159 -4.64 4.34 11.63
N LEU A 160 -4.39 3.88 10.39
CA LEU A 160 -4.09 2.49 10.09
C LEU A 160 -2.75 2.05 10.69
N ILE A 161 -1.71 2.90 10.60
CA ILE A 161 -0.39 2.64 11.19
C ILE A 161 -0.48 2.66 12.71
N GLU A 162 -1.17 3.63 13.31
CA GLU A 162 -1.39 3.70 14.76
C GLU A 162 -2.10 2.44 15.28
N TRP A 163 -3.17 2.01 14.61
CA TRP A 163 -3.93 0.82 14.97
C TRP A 163 -3.11 -0.48 14.84
N CYS A 164 -2.32 -0.64 13.76
CA CYS A 164 -1.41 -1.78 13.61
C CYS A 164 -0.33 -1.79 14.70
N SER A 165 0.18 -0.63 15.11
CA SER A 165 1.17 -0.50 16.20
C SER A 165 0.57 -0.94 17.54
N GLN A 166 -0.65 -0.49 17.85
CA GLN A 166 -1.39 -0.95 19.04
C GLN A 166 -1.67 -2.46 19.03
N LEU A 167 -1.87 -3.07 17.85
CA LEU A 167 -2.08 -4.51 17.70
C LEU A 167 -0.77 -5.32 17.84
N ALA A 168 0.34 -4.78 17.34
CA ALA A 168 1.68 -5.36 17.53
C ALA A 168 2.09 -5.36 19.01
N ALA A 169 1.85 -4.28 19.75
CA ALA A 169 2.16 -4.20 21.19
C ALA A 169 1.42 -5.27 22.02
N ARG A 170 0.13 -5.54 21.74
CA ARG A 170 -0.64 -6.64 22.37
C ARG A 170 -0.10 -8.03 22.01
N THR A 171 0.73 -8.13 20.98
CA THR A 171 1.37 -9.39 20.58
C THR A 171 2.66 -9.64 21.39
N ASP A 172 3.33 -8.59 21.89
CA ASP A 172 4.43 -8.75 22.87
C ASP A 172 3.94 -9.29 24.23
N GLU A 173 2.71 -8.95 24.64
CA GLU A 173 2.03 -9.55 25.80
C GLU A 173 1.85 -11.07 25.61
N ARG A 174 1.50 -11.51 24.38
CA ARG A 174 1.39 -12.95 24.03
C ARG A 174 2.75 -13.66 24.03
N ILE A 175 3.84 -12.98 23.64
CA ILE A 175 5.21 -13.51 23.72
C ILE A 175 5.59 -13.75 25.20
N SER A 176 5.38 -12.74 26.04
CA SER A 176 5.72 -12.78 27.48
C SER A 176 4.91 -13.85 28.23
N ALA A 177 3.59 -13.92 27.99
CA ALA A 177 2.73 -14.95 28.58
C ALA A 177 2.99 -16.37 28.04
N GLY A 178 3.72 -16.50 26.92
CA GLY A 178 4.23 -17.75 26.38
C GLY A 178 5.49 -18.23 27.10
N SER A 179 6.50 -17.35 27.21
CA SER A 179 7.77 -17.68 27.86
C SER A 179 7.62 -17.97 29.36
N GLU A 180 6.75 -17.26 30.08
CA GLU A 180 6.43 -17.59 31.49
C GLU A 180 5.85 -19.01 31.67
N LYS A 181 5.03 -19.48 30.72
CA LYS A 181 4.45 -20.83 30.75
C LYS A 181 5.48 -21.90 30.42
N ILE A 182 6.47 -21.60 29.59
CA ILE A 182 7.59 -22.49 29.28
C ILE A 182 8.52 -22.57 30.51
N GLY A 183 9.00 -21.46 31.04
CA GLY A 183 9.86 -21.43 32.22
C GLY A 183 9.21 -22.05 33.46
N ARG A 184 7.89 -21.92 33.63
CA ARG A 184 7.16 -22.65 34.69
C ARG A 184 7.18 -24.17 34.47
N LYS A 185 6.96 -24.65 33.25
CA LYS A 185 7.05 -26.09 32.93
C LYS A 185 8.47 -26.63 33.14
N GLU A 186 9.48 -25.89 32.71
CA GLU A 186 10.89 -26.28 32.87
C GLU A 186 11.29 -26.36 34.35
N ASN A 187 10.87 -25.40 35.19
CA ASN A 187 11.09 -25.49 36.64
C ASN A 187 10.33 -26.67 37.29
N THR A 188 9.13 -27.02 36.82
CA THR A 188 8.42 -28.22 37.33
C THR A 188 9.15 -29.51 36.94
N ALA A 189 9.55 -29.64 35.68
CA ALA A 189 10.32 -30.81 35.21
C ALA A 189 11.70 -30.92 35.88
N ALA A 190 12.35 -29.78 36.18
CA ALA A 190 13.61 -29.74 36.93
C ALA A 190 13.43 -30.20 38.39
N ALA A 191 12.33 -29.84 39.04
CA ALA A 191 12.01 -30.32 40.39
C ALA A 191 11.80 -31.85 40.41
N GLU A 192 11.05 -32.39 39.44
CA GLU A 192 10.82 -33.84 39.29
C GLU A 192 12.12 -34.61 39.00
N ASN A 193 12.98 -34.10 38.09
CA ASN A 193 14.28 -34.70 37.82
C ASN A 193 15.26 -34.60 39.00
N SER A 194 15.26 -33.49 39.75
CA SER A 194 16.13 -33.34 40.93
C SER A 194 15.79 -34.34 42.04
N THR A 195 14.51 -34.70 42.18
CA THR A 195 14.04 -35.78 43.09
C THR A 195 14.50 -37.17 42.62
N THR A 196 14.83 -37.32 41.33
CA THR A 196 15.25 -38.59 40.72
C THR A 196 16.78 -38.76 40.68
N THR A 197 17.54 -37.65 40.72
CA THR A 197 18.99 -37.65 40.48
C THR A 197 19.81 -38.27 41.63
N GLU A 198 19.29 -38.31 42.87
CA GLU A 198 19.94 -39.02 43.99
C GLU A 198 20.07 -40.54 43.76
N ILE A 199 19.38 -41.11 42.77
CA ILE A 199 19.37 -42.56 42.48
C ILE A 199 20.41 -42.95 41.39
N SER A 200 20.95 -42.01 40.62
CA SER A 200 21.62 -42.31 39.34
C SER A 200 23.01 -41.66 39.13
N THR A 201 23.83 -41.52 40.17
CA THR A 201 25.25 -41.12 40.02
C THR A 201 26.15 -42.32 39.72
N ALA A 202 26.20 -42.75 38.45
CA ALA A 202 27.19 -43.73 37.98
C ALA A 202 27.55 -43.53 36.49
N THR A 203 28.84 -43.68 36.18
CA THR A 203 29.42 -43.97 34.85
C THR A 203 29.49 -42.84 33.79
N GLU A 204 30.67 -42.19 33.75
CA GLU A 204 31.55 -41.93 32.57
C GLU A 204 30.98 -41.22 31.31
N ILE A 205 31.42 -40.02 30.91
CA ILE A 205 32.74 -39.56 30.37
C ILE A 205 32.94 -39.81 28.86
N SER A 206 33.00 -38.72 28.05
CA SER A 206 34.09 -38.33 27.10
C SER A 206 33.63 -37.66 25.78
N THR A 207 34.28 -36.52 25.39
CA THR A 207 34.71 -36.05 24.02
C THR A 207 33.80 -36.17 22.77
N ALA A 208 33.86 -35.40 21.66
CA ALA A 208 34.55 -34.16 21.18
C ALA A 208 34.17 -33.98 19.66
N THR A 209 34.42 -32.91 18.87
CA THR A 209 34.61 -31.44 19.02
C THR A 209 34.72 -30.80 17.60
N GLU A 210 34.30 -29.53 17.40
CA GLU A 210 34.58 -28.63 16.24
C GLU A 210 34.01 -28.98 14.82
N ILE A 211 34.14 -28.12 13.78
CA ILE A 211 33.49 -26.80 13.51
C ILE A 211 33.81 -26.25 12.07
N SER A 212 32.81 -25.66 11.36
CA SER A 212 32.92 -24.77 10.16
C SER A 212 33.57 -25.33 8.85
N THR A 213 33.57 -24.69 7.66
CA THR A 213 33.33 -23.28 7.19
C THR A 213 32.55 -23.12 5.85
N THR A 214 31.78 -22.02 5.76
CA THR A 214 31.67 -20.96 4.69
C THR A 214 32.14 -21.28 3.24
N THR A 215 31.44 -20.91 2.15
CA THR A 215 31.33 -19.51 1.60
C THR A 215 30.34 -19.38 0.40
N ALA A 216 29.73 -18.20 0.19
CA ALA A 216 28.97 -17.80 -1.03
C ALA A 216 29.21 -16.31 -1.39
N ASN A 217 28.78 -15.82 -2.57
CA ASN A 217 29.27 -14.56 -3.17
C ASN A 217 28.26 -13.79 -4.07
N THR A 218 28.55 -12.50 -4.32
CA THR A 218 28.28 -11.65 -5.52
C THR A 218 26.94 -10.87 -5.72
N GLN A 219 27.04 -9.53 -5.60
CA GLN A 219 26.50 -8.45 -6.51
C GLN A 219 24.96 -8.34 -6.76
N LYS A 220 24.34 -7.24 -7.26
CA LYS A 220 24.71 -5.86 -7.70
C LYS A 220 23.43 -4.99 -7.78
N GLY A 221 23.53 -3.65 -7.87
CA GLY A 221 22.43 -2.80 -8.37
C GLY A 221 22.54 -1.31 -8.06
N GLY A 222 22.15 -0.43 -9.00
CA GLY A 222 22.22 1.04 -8.88
C GLY A 222 21.02 1.77 -9.55
N PRO A 223 20.93 3.11 -9.46
CA PRO A 223 19.65 3.82 -9.35
C PRO A 223 19.05 4.41 -10.64
N LEU A 224 17.85 5.01 -10.49
CA LEU A 224 17.05 5.72 -11.49
C LEU A 224 16.91 7.22 -11.13
N SER A 225 16.44 8.06 -12.08
CA SER A 225 16.30 9.53 -11.94
C SER A 225 14.88 10.05 -12.18
N GLU A 226 14.67 11.32 -11.84
CA GLU A 226 13.38 12.03 -11.69
C GLU A 226 12.65 12.37 -13.02
N ASN A 227 11.41 12.87 -12.90
CA ASN A 227 10.62 13.48 -14.00
C ASN A 227 9.74 14.64 -13.51
N ASN A 228 9.36 15.53 -14.43
CA ASN A 228 8.51 16.70 -14.15
C ASN A 228 7.02 16.40 -14.38
N HIS A 229 6.15 16.91 -13.49
CA HIS A 229 4.70 16.73 -13.55
C HIS A 229 3.94 18.05 -13.80
N PRO A 230 2.76 18.01 -14.48
CA PRO A 230 2.01 19.21 -14.84
C PRO A 230 1.16 19.79 -13.69
N ARG A 231 0.51 20.92 -13.98
CA ARG A 231 -0.35 21.64 -13.04
C ARG A 231 -1.81 21.21 -13.16
N LEU A 232 -2.28 20.52 -12.11
CA LEU A 232 -3.65 20.54 -11.60
C LEU A 232 -3.69 21.52 -10.42
#